data_AF-A0A4Q7IGM9-F1
#
_entry.id   AF-A0A4Q7IGM9-F1
#
_cell.length_a   1.000
_cell.length_b   1.000
_cell.length_c   1.000
_cell.angle_alpha   90.00
_cell.angle_beta   90.00
_cell.angle_gamma   90.00
#
_symmetry.space_group_name_H-M   'P 1'
#
loop_
_entity.id
_entity.type
_entity.pdbx_description
1 polymer ?
#
loop_
_entity_poly.entity_id
_entity_poly.type
_entity_poly.pdbx_seq_one_letter_code
_entity_poly.pdbx_strand_id
1 'polypeptide(L)'
;TSIDVSNNNALTSLDLYYNQLTSIDLSNNTALTYLDLSDNKLTSIDVSKNTALTSLDLYYNQLTSIDVSNNTALVELRLYD
;
A
#
# COMPACT_ATOMS: atom_id res chain seq x y z
N THR A 1 10.79 8.71 -7.44
CA THR A 1 11.69 7.59 -7.11
C THR A 1 11.01 6.29 -7.49
N SER A 2 11.74 5.25 -7.89
CA SER A 2 11.18 3.92 -8.14
C SER A 2 11.82 2.91 -7.19
N ILE A 3 11.01 2.02 -6.63
CA ILE A 3 11.45 0.89 -5.81
C ILE A 3 10.89 -0.40 -6.42
N ASP A 4 11.66 -1.47 -6.39
CA ASP A 4 11.24 -2.79 -6.84
C ASP A 4 11.30 -3.77 -5.66
N VAL A 5 10.13 -4.31 -5.30
CA VAL A 5 9.94 -5.30 -4.23
C VAL A 5 9.42 -6.63 -4.76
N SER A 6 9.45 -6.82 -6.09
CA SER A 6 8.80 -7.95 -6.78
C SER A 6 9.37 -9.32 -6.42
N ASN A 7 10.60 -9.38 -5.89
CA ASN A 7 11.28 -10.60 -5.44
C ASN A 7 11.16 -10.84 -3.93
N ASN A 8 10.49 -9.94 -3.19
CA ASN A 8 10.30 -10.05 -1.74
C ASN A 8 8.95 -10.71 -1.42
N ASN A 9 8.74 -11.93 -1.91
CA ASN A 9 7.45 -12.63 -1.81
C ASN A 9 7.03 -12.95 -0.36
N ALA A 10 8.00 -13.01 0.56
CA ALA A 10 7.76 -13.24 1.99
C ALA A 10 7.65 -11.93 2.80
N LEU A 11 7.62 -10.77 2.15
CA LEU A 11 7.53 -9.47 2.82
C LEU A 11 6.17 -9.34 3.53
N THR A 12 6.21 -9.12 4.85
CA THR A 12 5.02 -8.96 5.68
C THR A 12 4.78 -7.51 6.10
N SER A 13 5.82 -6.68 6.08
CA SER A 13 5.76 -5.27 6.44
C SER A 13 6.57 -4.46 5.44
N LEU A 14 5.96 -3.40 4.92
CA LEU A 14 6.61 -2.44 4.02
C LEU A 14 6.30 -1.02 4.49
N ASP A 15 7.34 -0.29 4.87
CA ASP A 15 7.29 1.13 5.20
C ASP A 15 8.05 1.91 4.14
N LEU A 16 7.32 2.77 3.44
CA LEU A 16 7.83 3.70 2.44
C LEU A 16 7.31 5.13 2.71
N TYR A 17 7.05 5.45 3.98
CA TYR A 17 6.69 6.79 4.42
C TYR A 17 7.66 7.84 3.91
N TYR A 18 7.14 9.02 3.55
CA TYR A 18 7.92 10.20 3.20
C TYR A 18 8.85 9.98 2.00
N ASN A 19 8.24 9.63 0.86
CA ASN A 19 8.94 9.40 -0.38
C ASN A 19 8.33 10.23 -1.53
N GLN A 20 8.80 9.98 -2.75
CA GLN A 20 8.29 10.61 -3.96
C GLN A 20 7.82 9.55 -4.96
N LEU A 21 7.12 8.52 -4.47
CA LEU A 21 6.54 7.48 -5.30
C LEU A 21 5.30 8.03 -6.02
N THR A 22 5.24 7.80 -7.33
CA THR A 22 4.04 8.06 -8.14
C THR A 22 3.27 6.77 -8.45
N SER A 23 3.92 5.62 -8.26
CA SER A 23 3.37 4.28 -8.43
C SER A 23 4.20 3.27 -7.66
N ILE A 24 3.60 2.13 -7.32
CA ILE A 24 4.28 0.95 -6.76
C ILE A 24 3.53 -0.31 -7.21
N ASP A 25 4.27 -1.37 -7.55
CA ASP A 25 3.71 -2.69 -7.83
C ASP A 25 3.90 -3.60 -6.61
N LEU A 26 2.78 -4.05 -6.05
CA LEU A 26 2.72 -4.91 -4.86
C LEU A 26 2.10 -6.28 -5.16
N SER A 27 1.92 -6.62 -6.44
CA SER A 27 1.19 -7.81 -6.89
C SER A 27 1.81 -9.13 -6.41
N ASN A 28 3.14 -9.15 -6.19
CA ASN A 28 3.86 -10.32 -5.68
C ASN A 28 3.98 -10.35 -4.15
N ASN A 29 3.66 -9.26 -3.45
CA ASN A 29 3.83 -9.15 -1.99
C ASN A 29 2.53 -9.52 -1.26
N THR A 30 1.98 -10.70 -1.58
CA THR A 30 0.68 -11.16 -1.08
C THR A 30 0.66 -11.46 0.41
N ALA A 31 1.84 -11.58 1.04
CA ALA A 31 2.00 -11.79 2.48
C ALA A 31 1.99 -10.49 3.31
N LEU A 32 1.88 -9.31 2.69
CA LEU A 32 1.85 -8.04 3.40
C LEU A 32 0.68 -7.96 4.37
N THR A 33 0.99 -7.68 5.63
CA THR A 33 0.03 -7.42 6.71
C THR A 33 0.00 -5.94 7.12
N TYR A 34 1.10 -5.22 6.87
CA TYR A 34 1.25 -3.78 7.11
C TYR A 34 1.86 -3.11 5.88
N LEU A 35 1.28 -1.98 5.47
CA LEU A 35 1.76 -1.16 4.37
C LEU A 35 1.59 0.32 4.70
N ASP A 36 2.72 1.02 4.75
CA ASP A 36 2.75 2.48 4.84
C ASP A 36 3.30 3.08 3.55
N LEU A 37 2.44 3.82 2.87
CA LEU A 37 2.74 4.60 1.67
C LEU A 37 2.37 6.07 1.87
N SER A 38 2.23 6.51 3.12
CA SER A 38 1.88 7.89 3.44
C SER A 38 2.98 8.87 3.03
N ASP A 39 2.58 10.12 2.80
CA ASP A 39 3.43 11.22 2.31
C ASP A 39 4.21 10.83 1.04
N ASN A 40 3.44 10.56 -0.02
CA ASN A 40 3.91 10.22 -1.35
C ASN A 40 3.09 10.98 -2.41
N LYS A 41 3.24 10.61 -3.69
CA LYS A 41 2.57 11.27 -4.82
C LYS A 41 1.68 10.29 -5.60
N LEU A 42 1.13 9.27 -4.93
CA LEU A 42 0.28 8.26 -5.56
C LEU A 42 -1.06 8.87 -5.97
N THR A 43 -1.45 8.68 -7.22
CA THR A 43 -2.79 9.04 -7.74
C THR A 43 -3.74 7.84 -7.80
N SER A 44 -3.18 6.63 -7.76
CA SER A 44 -3.91 5.36 -7.64
C SER A 44 -3.02 4.31 -6.98
N ILE A 45 -3.64 3.26 -6.42
CA ILE A 45 -2.95 2.09 -5.89
C ILE A 45 -3.85 0.86 -6.09
N ASP A 46 -3.24 -0.28 -6.46
CA ASP A 46 -3.92 -1.58 -6.49
C ASP A 46 -3.41 -2.42 -5.31
N VAL A 47 -4.31 -2.69 -4.37
CA VAL A 47 -4.06 -3.56 -3.20
C VAL A 47 -4.87 -4.86 -3.25
N SER A 48 -5.45 -5.19 -4.42
CA SER A 48 -6.39 -6.31 -4.59
C SER A 48 -5.76 -7.69 -4.33
N LYS A 49 -4.43 -7.80 -4.45
CA LYS A 49 -3.65 -9.03 -4.16
C LYS A 49 -3.14 -9.09 -2.72
N ASN A 50 -3.15 -7.97 -2.00
CA ASN A 50 -2.63 -7.87 -0.64
C ASN A 50 -3.77 -8.14 0.37
N THR A 51 -4.46 -9.28 0.20
CA THR A 51 -5.65 -9.64 0.99
C THR A 51 -5.36 -9.91 2.46
N ALA A 52 -4.07 -10.08 2.81
CA ALA A 52 -3.60 -10.23 4.19
C ALA A 52 -3.38 -8.90 4.92
N LEU A 53 -3.54 -7.75 4.24
CA LEU A 53 -3.37 -6.44 4.87
C LEU A 53 -4.35 -6.27 6.03
N THR A 54 -3.78 -5.87 7.17
CA THR A 54 -4.52 -5.53 8.40
C THR A 54 -4.48 -4.04 8.69
N SER A 55 -3.45 -3.35 8.20
CA SER A 55 -3.25 -1.91 8.33
C SER A 55 -2.69 -1.34 7.01
N LEU A 56 -3.32 -0.26 6.53
CA LEU A 56 -2.98 0.43 5.29
C LEU A 56 -3.00 1.95 5.50
N ASP A 57 -1.83 2.56 5.40
CA ASP A 57 -1.62 4.01 5.56
C ASP A 57 -1.33 4.67 4.21
N LEU A 58 -2.20 5.61 3.83
CA LEU A 58 -2.16 6.30 2.53
C LEU A 58 -2.40 7.80 2.63
N TYR A 59 -2.47 8.36 3.85
CA TYR A 59 -2.63 9.79 4.08
C TYR A 59 -1.48 10.58 3.42
N TYR A 60 -1.73 11.84 3.05
CA TYR A 60 -0.82 12.65 2.22
C TYR A 60 -0.41 12.02 0.87
N ASN A 61 -1.38 11.44 0.16
CA ASN A 61 -1.27 11.12 -1.27
C ASN A 61 -2.28 11.95 -2.09
N GLN A 62 -2.37 11.69 -3.40
CA GLN A 62 -3.29 12.35 -4.34
C GLN A 62 -4.41 11.40 -4.80
N LEU A 63 -4.77 10.42 -3.96
CA LEU A 63 -5.84 9.46 -4.23
C LEU A 63 -7.20 10.15 -4.16
N THR A 64 -8.05 9.94 -5.17
CA THR A 64 -9.45 10.39 -5.16
C THR A 64 -10.42 9.28 -4.78
N SER A 65 -9.99 8.03 -4.89
CA SER A 65 -10.73 6.83 -4.52
C SER A 65 -9.75 5.68 -4.28
N ILE A 66 -10.22 4.66 -3.57
CA ILE A 66 -9.51 3.39 -3.40
C ILE A 66 -10.53 2.26 -3.36
N ASP A 67 -10.20 1.13 -3.99
CA ASP A 67 -10.94 -0.12 -3.85
C ASP A 67 -10.22 -1.02 -2.84
N VAL A 68 -10.90 -1.29 -1.72
CA VAL A 68 -10.43 -2.20 -0.66
C VAL A 68 -11.37 -3.41 -0.49
N SER A 69 -12.24 -3.67 -1.47
CA SER A 69 -13.27 -4.71 -1.38
C SER A 69 -12.71 -6.12 -1.16
N ASN A 70 -11.48 -6.40 -1.64
CA ASN A 70 -10.78 -7.67 -1.44
C ASN A 70 -9.94 -7.71 -0.14
N ASN A 71 -9.72 -6.59 0.53
CA ASN A 71 -8.90 -6.50 1.74
C ASN A 71 -9.76 -6.75 2.98
N THR A 72 -10.43 -7.91 3.04
CA THR A 72 -11.40 -8.24 4.10
C THR A 72 -10.77 -8.40 5.50
N ALA A 73 -9.44 -8.53 5.57
CA ALA A 73 -8.67 -8.56 6.82
C ALA A 73 -8.32 -7.17 7.35
N LEU A 74 -8.62 -6.10 6.61
CA LEU A 74 -8.25 -4.73 6.97
C LEU A 74 -9.00 -4.29 8.22
N VAL A 75 -8.25 -3.94 9.24
CA VAL A 75 -8.77 -3.41 10.52
C VAL A 75 -8.59 -1.89 10.55
N GLU A 76 -7.54 -1.40 9.89
CA GLU A 76 -7.18 0.01 9.87
C GLU A 76 -6.89 0.51 8.46
N LEU A 77 -7.54 1.61 8.10
CA LEU A 77 -7.37 2.32 6.83
C LEU A 77 -7.27 3.81 7.11
N ARG A 78 -6.11 4.42 6.83
CA ARG A 78 -5.88 5.86 7.00
C ARG A 78 -5.74 6.53 5.64
N LEU A 79 -6.69 7.38 5.30
CA LEU A 79 -6.75 8.12 4.02
C LEU A 79 -6.59 9.65 4.18
N TYR A 80 -6.84 10.15 5.38
CA TYR A 80 -6.78 11.56 5.75
C TYR A 80 -6.20 11.65 7.17
N ASP A 81 -5.64 12.82 7.52
CA ASP A 81 -5.31 13.17 8.90
C ASP A 81 -6.56 13.33 9.77
#